data_AF-A0A653YTJ8-F1
#
_entry.id   AF-A0A653YTJ8-F1
#
_cell.length_a   1.000
_cell.length_b   1.000
_cell.length_c   1.000
_cell.angle_alpha   90.00
_cell.angle_beta   90.00
_cell.angle_gamma   90.00
#
_symmetry.space_group_name_H-M   'P 1'
#
loop_
_entity.id
_entity.type
_entity.pdbx_description
1 polymer ?
#
loop_
_entity_poly.entity_id
_entity_poly.type
_entity_poly.pdbx_seq_one_letter_code
_entity_poly.pdbx_strand_id
1 'polypeptide(L)'
;MARLSNQDGPANQDGPLNQAALSTQEGLADWLPGRLADARPVVTVIGDSILDGWWDGTIERFCREAPAPVVQVQRRDFAPGGAANTAMNLAAMGAQVRFVSLVGEDSGGQTLREQLQSAGVDVSHVVSHPEMTTTTKFRVSSGGQVMLRLDDAAAEVPADGLRRMAAAIPGALTGSSAVILCDYGAGALEGAVRDAVLQNLGPQSGGVQADESRTDRREGDFPPARRNTLVVVDAHYPGRWASLQPDLATPNAQEAATLLGTEFPGGAARCPFVEAHSDQLLRASGAGAVVVTLDREGTLTIRPNSASQKPATHRTWARPQAEKQASGAGDTFVAALTIARAAGLPLTTSVNLAQAAADVVVHRPGTSVCTTEELAKHLRGFADTALTDFELARQVEEHRREGKRIVLTNGCFDVLHRGHTRYLNQAKQLGDVLVVALNSDSSVRKLKGPDRPVNHEADRAAVIAALSCVDHVTVFDTPTPIPLIDLLRPDVYAKGGDYTPEMLQETEAVERYGGTVTILDYVPEHSTTAVLERIRSTGEAPQA
;
A
#
# COMPACT_ATOMS: atom_id res chain seq x y z
N MET A 1 -50.04 39.97 -1.18
CA MET A 1 -50.71 38.90 -1.95
C MET A 1 -49.74 38.42 -3.02
N ALA A 2 -49.33 37.15 -2.93
CA ALA A 2 -48.77 36.26 -3.95
C ALA A 2 -47.62 35.45 -3.33
N ARG A 3 -47.96 34.23 -2.89
CA ARG A 3 -47.02 33.15 -2.62
C ARG A 3 -46.54 32.62 -3.98
N LEU A 4 -45.23 32.40 -4.13
CA LEU A 4 -44.69 31.55 -5.19
C LEU A 4 -43.77 30.50 -4.56
N SER A 5 -44.19 29.27 -4.76
CA SER A 5 -43.52 27.99 -4.51
C SER A 5 -42.44 27.71 -5.57
N ASN A 6 -41.34 27.09 -5.13
CA ASN A 6 -40.44 26.19 -5.88
C ASN A 6 -39.61 25.47 -4.79
N GLN A 7 -39.65 24.16 -4.51
CA GLN A 7 -39.47 22.95 -5.38
C GLN A 7 -38.25 23.13 -6.30
N ASP A 8 -37.21 22.31 -6.34
CA ASP A 8 -36.83 21.09 -5.61
C ASP A 8 -35.28 21.07 -5.58
N GLY A 9 -34.69 20.63 -4.47
CA GLY A 9 -33.25 20.34 -4.41
C GLY A 9 -32.94 19.08 -5.24
N PRO A 10 -31.74 18.92 -5.81
CA PRO A 10 -31.42 17.71 -6.53
C PRO A 10 -31.39 16.55 -5.54
N ALA A 11 -32.34 15.64 -5.75
CA ALA A 11 -32.52 14.41 -5.02
C ALA A 11 -31.31 13.50 -5.16
N ASN A 12 -31.01 12.85 -4.04
CA ASN A 12 -30.12 11.71 -3.87
C ASN A 12 -30.37 10.64 -4.96
N GLN A 13 -29.37 10.36 -5.80
CA GLN A 13 -29.40 9.24 -6.75
C GLN A 13 -28.46 8.13 -6.26
N ASP A 14 -29.02 7.20 -5.50
CA ASP A 14 -28.40 5.96 -5.07
C ASP A 14 -28.41 4.91 -6.22
N GLY A 15 -27.22 4.53 -6.71
CA GLY A 15 -26.97 3.40 -7.64
C GLY A 15 -26.56 3.75 -9.07
N PRO A 16 -26.26 2.76 -9.93
CA PRO A 16 -24.98 2.12 -10.26
C PRO A 16 -23.99 2.99 -11.09
N LEU A 17 -23.99 4.31 -10.94
CA LEU A 17 -23.08 5.21 -11.68
C LEU A 17 -21.66 5.35 -11.06
N ASN A 18 -21.36 4.64 -9.96
CA ASN A 18 -20.19 4.95 -9.11
C ASN A 18 -19.02 3.93 -9.20
N GLN A 19 -19.23 2.72 -9.73
CA GLN A 19 -18.14 1.75 -9.94
C GLN A 19 -17.31 2.07 -11.20
N ALA A 20 -17.94 2.65 -12.22
CA ALA A 20 -17.27 3.01 -13.47
C ALA A 20 -16.14 4.05 -13.28
N ALA A 21 -16.26 4.92 -12.28
CA ALA A 21 -15.24 5.92 -11.96
C ALA A 21 -13.99 5.33 -11.28
N LEU A 22 -14.17 4.28 -10.45
CA LEU A 22 -13.04 3.62 -9.77
C LEU A 22 -12.34 2.60 -10.66
N SER A 23 -13.06 1.94 -11.57
CA SER A 23 -12.48 0.95 -12.49
C SER A 23 -11.47 1.52 -13.50
N THR A 24 -11.46 2.84 -13.70
CA THR A 24 -10.50 3.54 -14.56
C THR A 24 -9.44 4.30 -13.77
N GLN A 25 -9.42 4.16 -12.43
CA GLN A 25 -8.46 4.87 -11.58
C GLN A 25 -7.09 4.21 -11.67
N GLU A 26 -6.11 4.89 -12.27
CA GLU A 26 -4.74 4.38 -12.44
C GLU A 26 -3.77 4.86 -11.34
N GLY A 27 -4.05 6.00 -10.71
CA GLY A 27 -3.19 6.63 -9.69
C GLY A 27 -3.76 6.55 -8.27
N LEU A 28 -2.87 6.65 -7.27
CA LEU A 28 -3.29 6.84 -5.87
C LEU A 28 -3.61 8.32 -5.62
N ALA A 29 -4.69 8.58 -4.91
CA ALA A 29 -5.08 9.91 -4.48
C ALA A 29 -5.52 9.87 -3.01
N ASP A 30 -5.41 10.99 -2.31
CA ASP A 30 -5.70 11.04 -0.88
C ASP A 30 -7.19 10.90 -0.51
N TRP A 31 -8.08 11.24 -1.43
CA TRP A 31 -9.52 11.01 -1.30
C TRP A 31 -9.91 9.54 -1.46
N LEU A 32 -9.04 8.71 -2.03
CA LEU A 32 -9.36 7.32 -2.39
C LEU A 32 -9.73 6.46 -1.17
N PRO A 33 -9.01 6.48 -0.04
CA PRO A 33 -9.39 5.71 1.15
C PRO A 33 -10.78 6.09 1.67
N GLY A 34 -11.11 7.39 1.69
CA GLY A 34 -12.43 7.87 2.07
C GLY A 34 -13.52 7.30 1.17
N ARG A 35 -13.27 7.28 -0.15
CA ARG A 35 -14.24 6.72 -1.10
C ARG A 35 -14.43 5.21 -0.96
N LEU A 36 -13.38 4.47 -0.62
CA LEU A 36 -13.46 3.03 -0.31
C LEU A 36 -14.28 2.78 0.96
N ALA A 37 -14.07 3.59 1.99
CA ALA A 37 -14.86 3.53 3.22
C ALA A 37 -16.34 3.83 2.96
N ASP A 38 -16.65 4.83 2.13
CA ASP A 38 -18.04 5.18 1.76
C ASP A 38 -18.75 4.07 0.98
N ALA A 39 -18.00 3.28 0.20
CA ALA A 39 -18.56 2.14 -0.53
C ALA A 39 -18.99 0.99 0.41
N ARG A 40 -18.43 0.94 1.62
CA ARG A 40 -18.73 -0.05 2.68
C ARG A 40 -18.89 -1.48 2.17
N PRO A 41 -17.91 -2.03 1.43
CA PRO A 41 -18.02 -3.38 0.87
C PRO A 41 -18.19 -4.40 1.98
N VAL A 42 -19.00 -5.44 1.72
CA VAL A 42 -19.20 -6.53 2.66
C VAL A 42 -18.13 -7.58 2.43
N VAL A 43 -17.27 -7.80 3.41
CA VAL A 43 -16.12 -8.73 3.31
C VAL A 43 -16.23 -9.81 4.38
N THR A 44 -16.20 -11.07 3.95
CA THR A 44 -16.16 -12.21 4.87
C THR A 44 -14.72 -12.69 5.03
N VAL A 45 -14.21 -12.72 6.26
CA VAL A 45 -12.90 -13.30 6.56
C VAL A 45 -13.11 -14.64 7.25
N ILE A 46 -12.54 -15.70 6.68
CA ILE A 46 -12.58 -17.06 7.21
C ILE A 46 -11.14 -17.46 7.51
N GLY A 47 -10.82 -17.75 8.77
CA GLY A 47 -9.42 -18.05 9.05
C GLY A 47 -9.06 -18.38 10.49
N ASP A 48 -7.78 -18.67 10.67
CA ASP A 48 -7.15 -18.92 11.96
C ASP A 48 -7.04 -17.60 12.76
N SER A 49 -7.76 -17.51 13.89
CA SER A 49 -7.63 -16.39 14.81
C SER A 49 -6.48 -16.59 15.78
N ILE A 50 -5.67 -15.56 15.98
CA ILE A 50 -4.54 -15.56 16.93
C ILE A 50 -4.72 -14.37 17.87
N LEU A 51 -4.40 -14.52 19.15
CA LEU A 51 -4.24 -13.39 20.07
C LEU A 51 -2.75 -13.11 20.29
N ASP A 52 -2.24 -12.02 19.72
CA ASP A 52 -0.90 -11.55 20.05
C ASP A 52 -0.93 -10.77 21.37
N GLY A 53 0.11 -10.95 22.20
CA GLY A 53 0.26 -10.20 23.44
C GLY A 53 1.68 -9.75 23.71
N TRP A 54 1.82 -8.60 24.35
CA TRP A 54 3.08 -8.02 24.82
C TRP A 54 2.98 -7.79 26.33
N TRP A 55 3.83 -8.50 27.08
CA TRP A 55 3.88 -8.41 28.53
C TRP A 55 5.17 -7.70 28.92
N ASP A 56 5.05 -6.42 29.22
CA ASP A 56 6.18 -5.59 29.64
C ASP A 56 6.33 -5.61 31.16
N GLY A 57 7.55 -5.84 31.63
CA GLY A 57 7.87 -5.88 33.05
C GLY A 57 9.31 -5.50 33.36
N THR A 58 9.67 -5.59 34.64
CA THR A 58 11.03 -5.39 35.13
C THR A 58 11.63 -6.68 35.65
N ILE A 59 12.96 -6.77 35.62
CA ILE A 59 13.73 -7.86 36.24
C ILE A 59 14.55 -7.27 37.37
N GLU A 60 14.19 -7.61 38.61
CA GLU A 60 14.93 -7.16 39.79
C GLU A 60 15.70 -8.31 40.45
N ARG A 61 15.34 -9.55 40.13
CA ARG A 61 15.91 -10.75 40.76
C ARG A 61 15.86 -11.97 39.84
N PHE A 62 16.66 -12.96 40.19
CA PHE A 62 16.61 -14.31 39.62
C PHE A 62 15.80 -15.26 40.51
N CYS A 63 15.29 -16.33 39.92
CA CYS A 63 14.64 -17.41 40.64
C CYS A 63 15.62 -18.08 41.61
N ARG A 64 15.12 -18.58 42.75
CA ARG A 64 15.91 -19.40 43.68
C ARG A 64 16.02 -20.86 43.22
N GLU A 65 15.07 -21.31 42.41
CA GLU A 65 14.91 -22.70 41.97
C GLU A 65 15.67 -23.03 40.67
N ALA A 66 15.94 -22.02 39.83
CA ALA A 66 16.60 -22.16 38.54
C ALA A 66 17.32 -20.86 38.16
N PRO A 67 18.35 -20.91 37.29
CA PRO A 67 19.03 -19.71 36.77
C PRO A 67 18.18 -19.00 35.71
N ALA A 68 16.98 -18.56 36.11
CA ALA A 68 16.01 -17.87 35.26
C ALA A 68 15.66 -16.49 35.87
N PRO A 69 15.49 -15.45 35.04
CA PRO A 69 15.06 -14.14 35.50
C PRO A 69 13.59 -14.18 35.95
N VAL A 70 13.25 -13.42 37.00
CA VAL A 70 11.85 -13.17 37.38
C VAL A 70 11.40 -11.87 36.74
N VAL A 71 10.45 -11.96 35.80
CA VAL A 71 9.82 -10.79 35.19
C VAL A 71 8.58 -10.41 36.00
N GLN A 72 8.61 -9.25 36.65
CA GLN A 72 7.42 -8.68 37.27
C GLN A 72 6.65 -7.90 36.20
N VAL A 73 5.63 -8.55 35.62
CA VAL A 73 4.80 -7.96 34.57
C VAL A 73 4.02 -6.77 35.12
N GLN A 74 4.16 -5.61 34.49
CA GLN A 74 3.51 -4.36 34.86
C GLN A 74 2.40 -3.98 33.87
N ARG A 75 2.58 -4.30 32.58
CA ARG A 75 1.62 -4.02 31.52
C ARG A 75 1.41 -5.26 30.65
N ARG A 76 0.16 -5.45 30.23
CA ARG A 76 -0.22 -6.50 29.26
C ARG A 76 -1.06 -5.84 28.18
N ASP A 77 -0.50 -5.78 26.98
CA ASP A 77 -1.18 -5.30 25.78
C ASP A 77 -1.52 -6.50 24.90
N PHE A 78 -2.71 -6.51 24.32
CA PHE A 78 -3.20 -7.58 23.47
C PHE A 78 -3.74 -7.02 22.17
N ALA A 79 -3.49 -7.70 21.06
CA ALA A 79 -4.01 -7.36 19.75
C ALA A 79 -4.48 -8.61 19.00
N PRO A 80 -5.55 -8.53 18.19
CA PRO A 80 -5.94 -9.63 17.33
C PRO A 80 -4.88 -9.81 16.23
N GLY A 81 -4.46 -11.06 16.02
CA GLY A 81 -3.45 -11.49 15.06
C GLY A 81 -4.01 -12.46 14.02
N GLY A 82 -3.25 -12.68 12.93
CA GLY A 82 -3.66 -13.57 11.85
C GLY A 82 -4.97 -13.10 11.20
N ALA A 83 -5.93 -14.01 11.02
CA ALA A 83 -7.18 -13.71 10.32
C ALA A 83 -7.98 -12.61 11.04
N ALA A 84 -7.85 -12.54 12.37
CA ALA A 84 -8.48 -11.51 13.18
C ALA A 84 -7.86 -10.12 12.90
N ASN A 85 -6.55 -10.02 12.66
CA ASN A 85 -5.92 -8.75 12.29
C ASN A 85 -6.34 -8.27 10.90
N THR A 86 -6.49 -9.19 9.94
CA THR A 86 -7.05 -8.88 8.61
C THR A 86 -8.47 -8.32 8.73
N ALA A 87 -9.31 -8.94 9.59
CA ALA A 87 -10.66 -8.44 9.87
C ALA A 87 -10.65 -7.05 10.53
N MET A 88 -9.75 -6.81 11.48
CA MET A 88 -9.58 -5.52 12.14
C MET A 88 -9.17 -4.41 11.16
N ASN A 89 -8.23 -4.71 10.24
CA ASN A 89 -7.79 -3.76 9.21
C ASN A 89 -8.90 -3.42 8.22
N LEU A 90 -9.67 -4.41 7.76
CA LEU A 90 -10.83 -4.19 6.90
C LEU A 90 -11.86 -3.25 7.55
N ALA A 91 -12.19 -3.49 8.82
CA ALA A 91 -13.13 -2.66 9.56
C ALA A 91 -12.59 -1.24 9.76
N ALA A 92 -11.31 -1.10 10.11
CA ALA A 92 -10.63 0.20 10.25
C ALA A 92 -10.56 1.00 8.94
N MET A 93 -10.58 0.33 7.79
CA MET A 93 -10.66 0.94 6.45
C MET A 93 -12.10 1.15 5.94
N GLY A 94 -13.12 0.83 6.74
CA GLY A 94 -14.53 1.13 6.46
C GLY A 94 -15.35 0.00 5.84
N ALA A 95 -14.81 -1.22 5.70
CA ALA A 95 -15.58 -2.37 5.24
C ALA A 95 -16.59 -2.86 6.30
N GLN A 96 -17.66 -3.51 5.84
CA GLN A 96 -18.54 -4.30 6.71
C GLN A 96 -17.99 -5.71 6.80
N VAL A 97 -17.45 -6.08 7.96
CA VAL A 97 -16.69 -7.33 8.11
C VAL A 97 -17.49 -8.38 8.84
N ARG A 98 -17.56 -9.59 8.26
CA ARG A 98 -18.04 -10.80 8.94
C ARG A 98 -16.88 -11.73 9.19
N PHE A 99 -16.71 -12.17 10.43
CA PHE A 99 -15.60 -13.02 10.81
C PHE A 99 -16.07 -14.43 11.15
N VAL A 100 -15.50 -15.41 10.46
CA VAL A 100 -15.74 -16.84 10.67
C VAL A 100 -14.45 -17.47 11.18
N SER A 101 -14.48 -17.94 12.43
CA SER A 101 -13.32 -18.57 13.06
C SER A 101 -13.77 -19.46 14.22
N LEU A 102 -12.83 -20.21 14.78
CA LEU A 102 -13.03 -21.11 15.92
C LEU A 102 -12.07 -20.70 17.04
N VAL A 103 -12.63 -20.41 18.21
CA VAL A 103 -11.88 -20.03 19.42
C VAL A 103 -12.23 -20.93 20.60
N GLY A 104 -11.37 -20.96 21.61
CA GLY A 104 -11.65 -21.60 22.89
C GLY A 104 -12.68 -20.84 23.73
N GLU A 105 -13.32 -21.55 24.66
CA GLU A 105 -14.06 -20.93 25.78
C GLU A 105 -13.10 -20.51 26.90
N ASP A 106 -12.06 -19.78 26.53
CA ASP A 106 -10.99 -19.32 27.41
C ASP A 106 -10.86 -17.79 27.37
N SER A 107 -9.98 -17.24 28.23
CA SER A 107 -9.77 -15.80 28.29
C SER A 107 -9.24 -15.20 26.99
N GLY A 108 -8.50 -15.98 26.20
CA GLY A 108 -7.98 -15.52 24.90
C GLY A 108 -9.09 -15.37 23.89
N GLY A 109 -9.99 -16.35 23.81
CA GLY A 109 -11.16 -16.35 22.94
C GLY A 109 -12.13 -15.25 23.32
N GLN A 110 -12.36 -15.02 24.62
CA GLN A 110 -13.17 -13.90 25.08
C GLN A 110 -12.55 -12.55 24.67
N THR A 111 -11.26 -12.34 24.92
CA THR A 111 -10.55 -11.10 24.57
C THR A 111 -10.61 -10.81 23.07
N LEU A 112 -10.39 -11.82 22.22
CA LEU A 112 -10.49 -11.67 20.77
C LEU A 112 -11.88 -11.22 20.33
N ARG A 113 -12.93 -11.86 20.86
CA ARG A 113 -14.32 -11.52 20.51
C ARG A 113 -14.66 -10.09 20.92
N GLU A 114 -14.27 -9.68 22.12
CA GLU A 114 -14.51 -8.33 22.64
C GLU A 114 -13.80 -7.26 21.80
N GLN A 115 -12.54 -7.48 21.42
CA GLN A 115 -11.78 -6.55 20.58
C GLN A 115 -12.35 -6.45 19.17
N LEU A 116 -12.69 -7.58 18.54
CA LEU A 116 -13.32 -7.61 17.21
C LEU A 116 -14.68 -6.89 17.22
N GLN A 117 -15.53 -7.16 18.21
CA GLN A 117 -16.82 -6.48 18.37
C GLN A 117 -16.66 -4.98 18.56
N SER A 118 -15.70 -4.56 19.38
CA SER A 118 -15.41 -3.15 19.63
C SER A 118 -14.93 -2.41 18.39
N ALA A 119 -14.29 -3.12 17.46
CA ALA A 119 -13.89 -2.59 16.15
C ALA A 119 -15.02 -2.63 15.09
N GLY A 120 -16.22 -3.11 15.45
CA GLY A 120 -17.36 -3.20 14.53
C GLY A 120 -17.35 -4.43 13.61
N VAL A 121 -16.54 -5.45 13.93
CA VAL A 121 -16.55 -6.74 13.21
C VAL A 121 -17.72 -7.59 13.70
N ASP A 122 -18.49 -8.16 12.76
CA ASP A 122 -19.55 -9.12 13.07
C ASP A 122 -18.94 -10.48 13.43
N VAL A 123 -19.03 -10.83 14.71
CA VAL A 123 -18.55 -12.09 15.29
C VAL A 123 -19.65 -13.12 15.51
N SER A 124 -20.84 -12.92 14.94
CA SER A 124 -21.96 -13.87 15.05
C SER A 124 -21.61 -15.26 14.51
N HIS A 125 -20.62 -15.34 13.62
CA HIS A 125 -20.11 -16.58 13.02
C HIS A 125 -18.80 -17.08 13.66
N VAL A 126 -18.34 -16.47 14.76
CA VAL A 126 -17.22 -17.02 15.54
C VAL A 126 -17.75 -18.11 16.45
N VAL A 127 -17.25 -19.33 16.28
CA VAL A 127 -17.62 -20.50 17.08
C VAL A 127 -16.72 -20.56 18.30
N SER A 128 -17.32 -20.73 19.48
CA SER A 128 -16.60 -21.04 20.71
C SER A 128 -16.80 -22.52 21.06
N HIS A 129 -15.73 -23.17 21.54
CA HIS A 129 -15.74 -24.58 21.90
C HIS A 129 -14.90 -24.84 23.17
N PRO A 130 -15.40 -25.63 24.15
CA PRO A 130 -14.72 -25.84 25.43
C PRO A 130 -13.42 -26.64 25.33
N GLU A 131 -13.31 -27.54 24.35
CA GLU A 131 -12.10 -28.33 24.08
C GLU A 131 -11.11 -27.65 23.11
N MET A 132 -11.42 -26.45 22.65
CA MET A 132 -10.49 -25.67 21.82
C MET A 132 -9.64 -24.78 22.72
N THR A 133 -8.34 -24.72 22.46
CA THR A 133 -7.45 -23.70 23.03
C THR A 133 -7.30 -22.58 22.01
N THR A 134 -7.63 -21.35 22.38
CA THR A 134 -7.41 -20.19 21.52
C THR A 134 -5.91 -20.02 21.26
N THR A 135 -5.51 -19.92 20.00
CA THR A 135 -4.11 -19.69 19.63
C THR A 135 -3.64 -18.34 20.16
N THR A 136 -2.59 -18.33 20.99
CA THR A 136 -1.98 -17.11 21.54
C THR A 136 -0.48 -17.06 21.30
N LYS A 137 0.05 -15.85 21.13
CA LYS A 137 1.48 -15.59 20.95
C LYS A 137 1.90 -14.43 21.88
N PHE A 138 2.36 -14.75 23.08
CA PHE A 138 2.73 -13.76 24.09
C PHE A 138 4.23 -13.53 24.13
N ARG A 139 4.64 -12.27 23.99
CA ARG A 139 6.04 -11.82 24.02
C ARG A 139 6.29 -11.16 25.36
N VAL A 140 7.14 -11.78 26.19
CA VAL A 140 7.52 -11.24 27.50
C VAL A 140 8.78 -10.40 27.33
N SER A 141 8.70 -9.14 27.75
CA SER A 141 9.74 -8.14 27.51
C SER A 141 10.15 -7.42 28.79
N SER A 142 11.42 -7.00 28.84
CA SER A 142 11.96 -6.12 29.89
C SER A 142 13.00 -5.18 29.29
N GLY A 143 12.97 -3.90 29.66
CA GLY A 143 13.91 -2.90 29.14
C GLY A 143 13.86 -2.73 27.61
N GLY A 144 12.69 -2.97 27.00
CA GLY A 144 12.50 -2.90 25.55
C GLY A 144 13.06 -4.10 24.76
N GLN A 145 13.50 -5.16 25.45
CA GLN A 145 13.97 -6.39 24.82
C GLN A 145 12.99 -7.55 25.09
N VAL A 146 12.59 -8.26 24.03
CA VAL A 146 11.84 -9.51 24.14
C VAL A 146 12.77 -10.58 24.70
N MET A 147 12.38 -11.18 25.82
CA MET A 147 13.15 -12.21 26.51
C MET A 147 12.71 -13.61 26.12
N LEU A 148 11.39 -13.80 25.98
CA LEU A 148 10.77 -15.08 25.70
C LEU A 148 9.48 -14.86 24.90
N ARG A 149 9.15 -15.84 24.04
CA ARG A 149 7.83 -15.97 23.43
C ARG A 149 7.15 -17.23 23.95
N LEU A 150 5.90 -17.10 24.37
CA LEU A 150 5.01 -18.17 24.78
C LEU A 150 3.95 -18.33 23.70
N ASP A 151 3.98 -19.47 23.02
CA ASP A 151 2.97 -19.83 22.03
C ASP A 151 2.08 -20.91 22.67
N ASP A 152 0.78 -20.67 22.75
CA ASP A 152 -0.22 -21.63 23.23
C ASP A 152 -1.23 -21.88 22.11
N ALA A 153 -1.52 -23.14 21.83
CA ALA A 153 -2.38 -23.55 20.73
C ALA A 153 -2.95 -24.95 20.99
N ALA A 154 -4.11 -25.24 20.41
CA ALA A 154 -4.68 -26.57 20.48
C ALA A 154 -3.77 -27.58 19.76
N ALA A 155 -3.51 -28.73 20.39
CA ALA A 155 -2.78 -29.83 19.75
C ALA A 155 -3.58 -30.45 18.60
N GLU A 156 -4.90 -30.50 18.74
CA GLU A 156 -5.84 -30.93 17.72
C GLU A 156 -7.09 -30.05 17.81
N VAL A 157 -7.63 -29.64 16.66
CA VAL A 157 -8.84 -28.83 16.59
C VAL A 157 -10.07 -29.73 16.73
N PRO A 158 -11.01 -29.45 17.65
CA PRO A 158 -12.18 -30.30 17.87
C PRO A 158 -13.04 -30.46 16.61
N ALA A 159 -13.26 -31.71 16.17
CA ALA A 159 -14.03 -32.00 14.96
C ALA A 159 -15.48 -31.47 15.01
N ASP A 160 -16.08 -31.40 16.20
CA ASP A 160 -17.39 -30.78 16.37
C ASP A 160 -17.35 -29.25 16.17
N GLY A 161 -16.33 -28.59 16.71
CA GLY A 161 -16.05 -27.18 16.45
C GLY A 161 -15.91 -26.89 14.96
N LEU A 162 -15.16 -27.71 14.22
CA LEU A 162 -15.01 -27.60 12.77
C LEU A 162 -16.35 -27.77 12.02
N ARG A 163 -17.19 -28.74 12.41
CA ARG A 163 -18.52 -28.91 11.81
C ARG A 163 -19.44 -27.71 12.06
N ARG A 164 -19.43 -27.16 13.28
CA ARG A 164 -20.20 -25.96 13.64
C ARG A 164 -19.72 -24.73 12.86
N MET A 165 -18.41 -24.56 12.71
CA MET A 165 -17.83 -23.49 11.91
C MET A 165 -18.19 -23.66 10.42
N ALA A 166 -18.10 -24.88 9.89
CA ALA A 166 -18.49 -25.19 8.51
C ALA A 166 -19.97 -24.86 8.23
N ALA A 167 -20.87 -25.15 9.18
CA ALA A 167 -22.29 -24.84 9.07
C ALA A 167 -22.59 -23.32 9.05
N ALA A 168 -21.70 -22.49 9.61
CA ALA A 168 -21.85 -21.04 9.61
C ALA A 168 -21.45 -20.37 8.27
N ILE A 169 -20.63 -21.05 7.45
CA ILE A 169 -20.06 -20.49 6.21
C ILE A 169 -21.13 -19.98 5.23
N PRO A 170 -22.15 -20.77 4.83
CA PRO A 170 -23.12 -20.30 3.83
C PRO A 170 -23.85 -19.00 4.24
N GLY A 171 -24.18 -18.88 5.53
CA GLY A 171 -24.79 -17.66 6.08
C GLY A 171 -23.84 -16.47 6.01
N ALA A 172 -22.58 -16.66 6.42
CA ALA A 172 -21.57 -15.60 6.41
C ALA A 172 -21.22 -15.10 5.00
N LEU A 173 -21.33 -15.96 3.98
CA LEU A 173 -21.03 -15.64 2.58
C LEU A 173 -22.15 -14.85 1.88
N THR A 174 -23.35 -14.81 2.45
CA THR A 174 -24.53 -14.25 1.77
C THR A 174 -24.38 -12.74 1.56
N GLY A 175 -24.34 -12.30 0.30
CA GLY A 175 -24.21 -10.88 -0.06
C GLY A 175 -22.82 -10.30 0.11
N SER A 176 -21.79 -11.14 0.32
CA SER A 176 -20.40 -10.68 0.41
C SER A 176 -19.87 -10.26 -0.96
N SER A 177 -19.26 -9.08 -1.02
CA SER A 177 -18.54 -8.57 -2.18
C SER A 177 -17.16 -9.22 -2.32
N ALA A 178 -16.57 -9.64 -1.19
CA ALA A 178 -15.32 -10.38 -1.16
C ALA A 178 -15.26 -11.38 0.00
N VAL A 179 -14.42 -12.39 -0.16
CA VAL A 179 -14.07 -13.39 0.84
C VAL A 179 -12.55 -13.52 0.91
N ILE A 180 -12.01 -13.52 2.12
CA ILE A 180 -10.59 -13.78 2.37
C ILE A 180 -10.47 -15.08 3.16
N LEU A 181 -9.65 -16.00 2.67
CA LEU A 181 -9.24 -17.20 3.40
C LEU A 181 -7.86 -16.96 4.00
N CYS A 182 -7.78 -16.94 5.33
CA CYS A 182 -6.54 -16.74 6.09
C CYS A 182 -6.13 -18.05 6.77
N ASP A 183 -5.31 -18.86 6.10
CA ASP A 183 -4.87 -20.21 6.54
C ASP A 183 -3.41 -20.18 7.00
N TYR A 184 -3.21 -19.99 8.31
CA TYR A 184 -1.89 -19.93 8.94
C TYR A 184 -1.51 -21.25 9.62
N GLY A 185 -2.20 -22.34 9.28
CA GLY A 185 -1.89 -23.68 9.78
C GLY A 185 -2.26 -23.90 11.25
N ALA A 186 -3.19 -23.11 11.83
CA ALA A 186 -3.72 -23.41 13.18
C ALA A 186 -4.86 -24.44 13.16
N GLY A 187 -5.24 -24.91 11.98
CA GLY A 187 -6.15 -26.04 11.78
C GLY A 187 -7.63 -25.68 11.65
N ALA A 188 -8.01 -24.39 11.75
CA ALA A 188 -9.42 -24.00 11.67
C ALA A 188 -10.03 -24.20 10.27
N LEU A 189 -9.20 -24.22 9.22
CA LEU A 189 -9.64 -24.43 7.83
C LEU A 189 -9.48 -25.87 7.35
N GLU A 190 -9.42 -26.84 8.26
CA GLU A 190 -9.30 -28.26 7.95
C GLU A 190 -10.65 -28.98 7.88
N GLY A 191 -10.62 -30.20 7.33
CA GLY A 191 -11.75 -31.14 7.33
C GLY A 191 -13.05 -30.52 6.84
N ALA A 192 -14.08 -30.54 7.69
CA ALA A 192 -15.42 -30.05 7.34
C ALA A 192 -15.45 -28.57 6.89
N VAL A 193 -14.56 -27.73 7.42
CA VAL A 193 -14.48 -26.31 7.05
C VAL A 193 -13.93 -26.18 5.64
N ARG A 194 -12.85 -26.90 5.32
CA ARG A 194 -12.28 -26.96 3.96
C ARG A 194 -13.32 -27.40 2.94
N ASP A 195 -14.04 -28.47 3.24
CA ASP A 195 -15.06 -29.02 2.36
C ASP A 195 -16.19 -28.01 2.12
N ALA A 196 -16.65 -27.34 3.18
CA ALA A 196 -17.67 -26.30 3.07
C ALA A 196 -17.18 -25.09 2.25
N VAL A 197 -15.92 -24.65 2.42
CA VAL A 197 -15.34 -23.60 1.58
C VAL A 197 -15.31 -24.02 0.11
N LEU A 198 -14.78 -25.20 -0.21
CA LEU A 198 -14.70 -25.70 -1.58
C LEU A 198 -16.08 -25.87 -2.21
N GLN A 199 -17.06 -26.34 -1.45
CA GLN A 199 -18.45 -26.48 -1.91
C GLN A 199 -19.10 -25.12 -2.21
N ASN A 200 -18.89 -24.12 -1.35
CA ASN A 200 -19.59 -22.84 -1.44
C ASN A 200 -18.86 -21.80 -2.29
N LEU A 201 -17.54 -21.92 -2.49
CA LEU A 201 -16.70 -20.97 -3.23
C LEU A 201 -15.94 -21.59 -4.41
N GLY A 202 -15.90 -22.92 -4.53
CA GLY A 202 -15.24 -23.60 -5.66
C GLY A 202 -15.99 -23.49 -6.99
N PRO A 203 -15.34 -23.85 -8.11
CA PRO A 203 -15.96 -23.86 -9.44
C PRO A 203 -17.24 -24.70 -9.43
N GLN A 204 -18.36 -24.16 -9.90
CA GLN A 204 -19.58 -24.98 -10.02
C GLN A 204 -19.42 -25.98 -11.17
N SER A 205 -19.56 -27.28 -10.88
CA SER A 205 -19.41 -28.38 -11.83
C SER A 205 -20.59 -28.54 -12.82
N GLY A 206 -21.26 -27.44 -13.21
CA GLY A 206 -22.48 -27.47 -14.02
C GLY A 206 -22.52 -26.43 -15.12
N GLY A 207 -22.23 -26.86 -16.35
CA GLY A 207 -22.80 -26.32 -17.60
C GLY A 207 -22.60 -24.85 -17.92
N VAL A 208 -21.42 -24.47 -18.41
CA VAL A 208 -21.33 -23.42 -19.45
C VAL A 208 -20.91 -24.14 -20.72
N GLN A 209 -21.87 -24.40 -21.62
CA GLN A 209 -21.54 -24.68 -23.02
C GLN A 209 -20.78 -23.46 -23.53
N ALA A 210 -19.51 -23.64 -23.87
CA ALA A 210 -18.73 -22.63 -24.55
C ALA A 210 -19.41 -22.34 -25.90
N ASP A 211 -20.07 -21.18 -26.01
CA ASP A 211 -20.45 -20.64 -27.31
C ASP A 211 -19.19 -20.07 -27.97
N GLU A 212 -18.62 -20.83 -28.91
CA GLU A 212 -17.40 -20.51 -29.64
C GLU A 212 -17.55 -19.37 -30.66
N SER A 213 -18.65 -18.60 -30.65
CA SER A 213 -18.97 -17.64 -31.72
C SER A 213 -18.71 -16.15 -31.45
N ARG A 214 -18.04 -15.75 -30.35
CA ARG A 214 -17.71 -14.33 -30.08
C ARG A 214 -16.20 -14.06 -30.01
N THR A 215 -15.66 -13.55 -31.12
CA THR A 215 -14.24 -13.20 -31.32
C THR A 215 -13.86 -11.76 -30.94
N ASP A 216 -14.77 -10.95 -30.39
CA ASP A 216 -14.45 -9.61 -29.86
C ASP A 216 -14.22 -9.68 -28.34
N ARG A 217 -12.98 -9.94 -27.92
CA ARG A 217 -12.53 -9.81 -26.52
C ARG A 217 -11.78 -8.48 -26.36
N ARG A 218 -12.26 -7.59 -25.50
CA ARG A 218 -11.56 -6.35 -25.13
C ARG A 218 -10.72 -6.55 -23.85
N GLU A 219 -9.66 -5.75 -23.71
CA GLU A 219 -8.87 -5.63 -22.47
C GLU A 219 -9.80 -5.30 -21.29
N GLY A 220 -9.87 -6.20 -20.31
CA GLY A 220 -10.71 -6.08 -19.11
C GLY A 220 -11.59 -7.29 -18.80
N ASP A 221 -11.83 -8.17 -19.78
CA ASP A 221 -12.74 -9.31 -19.58
C ASP A 221 -12.02 -10.57 -19.07
N PHE A 222 -12.31 -10.92 -17.82
CA PHE A 222 -12.07 -12.24 -17.22
C PHE A 222 -13.00 -13.30 -17.86
N PRO A 223 -12.69 -14.61 -17.74
CA PRO A 223 -13.52 -15.69 -18.29
C PRO A 223 -15.01 -15.58 -17.86
N PRO A 224 -15.96 -16.06 -18.69
CA PRO A 224 -17.38 -15.74 -18.53
C PRO A 224 -17.94 -16.32 -17.22
N ALA A 225 -18.58 -15.45 -16.45
CA ALA A 225 -19.44 -15.69 -15.29
C ALA A 225 -18.91 -16.67 -14.23
N ARG A 226 -18.05 -16.18 -13.33
CA ARG A 226 -17.87 -16.77 -11.99
C ARG A 226 -18.14 -15.69 -10.93
N ARG A 227 -18.92 -16.07 -9.92
CA ARG A 227 -19.44 -15.34 -8.73
C ARG A 227 -19.16 -13.83 -8.65
N ASN A 228 -20.19 -13.06 -8.30
CA ASN A 228 -20.12 -11.63 -7.96
C ASN A 228 -19.29 -11.32 -6.67
N THR A 229 -18.43 -12.24 -6.25
CA THR A 229 -17.73 -12.25 -4.97
C THR A 229 -16.26 -12.57 -5.23
N LEU A 230 -15.39 -11.61 -4.94
CA LEU A 230 -13.93 -11.74 -5.01
C LEU A 230 -13.43 -12.76 -3.98
N VAL A 231 -12.57 -13.69 -4.37
CA VAL A 231 -11.95 -14.68 -3.46
C VAL A 231 -10.45 -14.45 -3.37
N VAL A 232 -9.97 -14.15 -2.17
CA VAL A 232 -8.55 -13.91 -1.86
C VAL A 232 -8.05 -15.00 -0.90
N VAL A 233 -6.88 -15.56 -1.18
CA VAL A 233 -6.22 -16.56 -0.33
C VAL A 233 -4.91 -16.00 0.21
N ASP A 234 -4.83 -15.90 1.53
CA ASP A 234 -3.62 -15.60 2.27
C ASP A 234 -3.28 -16.80 3.17
N ALA A 235 -2.23 -17.55 2.83
CA ALA A 235 -2.00 -18.84 3.45
C ALA A 235 -0.51 -19.23 3.48
N HIS A 236 -0.09 -19.91 4.54
CA HIS A 236 1.25 -20.53 4.60
C HIS A 236 1.46 -21.61 3.54
N TYR A 237 0.38 -22.26 3.10
CA TYR A 237 0.39 -23.30 2.08
C TYR A 237 -0.67 -23.04 1.00
N PRO A 238 -0.45 -22.03 0.13
CA PRO A 238 -1.47 -21.55 -0.82
C PRO A 238 -1.89 -22.62 -1.85
N GLY A 239 -1.00 -23.56 -2.19
CA GLY A 239 -1.29 -24.64 -3.14
C GLY A 239 -2.41 -25.58 -2.68
N ARG A 240 -2.69 -25.61 -1.37
CA ARG A 240 -3.83 -26.34 -0.81
C ARG A 240 -5.17 -25.81 -1.29
N TRP A 241 -5.23 -24.55 -1.68
CA TRP A 241 -6.44 -23.86 -2.14
C TRP A 241 -6.50 -23.74 -3.67
N ALA A 242 -5.57 -24.34 -4.41
CA ALA A 242 -5.52 -24.20 -5.87
C ALA A 242 -6.78 -24.70 -6.60
N SER A 243 -7.46 -25.72 -6.06
CA SER A 243 -8.73 -26.22 -6.61
C SER A 243 -9.89 -25.23 -6.48
N LEU A 244 -9.78 -24.25 -5.58
CA LEU A 244 -10.73 -23.15 -5.45
C LEU A 244 -10.69 -22.22 -6.67
N GLN A 245 -9.54 -22.16 -7.34
CA GLN A 245 -9.22 -21.17 -8.38
C GLN A 245 -9.49 -19.74 -7.88
N PRO A 246 -8.80 -19.28 -6.82
CA PRO A 246 -9.07 -17.98 -6.22
C PRO A 246 -8.75 -16.85 -7.20
N ASP A 247 -9.38 -15.68 -7.04
CA ASP A 247 -9.05 -14.52 -7.86
C ASP A 247 -7.63 -14.04 -7.56
N LEU A 248 -7.25 -14.05 -6.28
CA LEU A 248 -5.95 -13.60 -5.79
C LEU A 248 -5.36 -14.58 -4.77
N ALA A 249 -4.06 -14.82 -4.87
CA ALA A 249 -3.26 -15.45 -3.82
C ALA A 249 -2.11 -14.52 -3.40
N THR A 250 -1.84 -14.40 -2.11
CA THR A 250 -0.90 -13.40 -1.55
C THR A 250 0.29 -13.99 -0.78
N PRO A 251 1.02 -14.99 -1.31
CA PRO A 251 2.13 -15.59 -0.56
C PRO A 251 3.28 -14.60 -0.33
N ASN A 252 4.02 -14.76 0.76
CA ASN A 252 5.35 -14.17 0.87
C ASN A 252 6.39 -14.96 0.06
N ALA A 253 7.62 -14.43 -0.06
CA ALA A 253 8.69 -15.08 -0.84
C ALA A 253 9.01 -16.52 -0.38
N GLN A 254 8.93 -16.79 0.93
CA GLN A 254 9.17 -18.12 1.49
C GLN A 254 8.03 -19.09 1.15
N GLU A 255 6.79 -18.64 1.28
CA GLU A 255 5.59 -19.41 0.91
C GLU A 255 5.52 -19.66 -0.59
N ALA A 256 5.99 -18.71 -1.41
CA ALA A 256 6.13 -18.88 -2.84
C ALA A 256 7.14 -19.99 -3.19
N ALA A 257 8.28 -20.06 -2.48
CA ALA A 257 9.22 -21.17 -2.67
C ALA A 257 8.63 -22.52 -2.23
N THR A 258 7.92 -22.54 -1.09
CA THR A 258 7.20 -23.72 -0.60
C THR A 258 6.12 -24.20 -1.58
N LEU A 259 5.39 -23.27 -2.21
CA LEU A 259 4.40 -23.58 -3.25
C LEU A 259 5.02 -24.32 -4.45
N LEU A 260 6.28 -24.00 -4.78
CA LEU A 260 7.01 -24.65 -5.86
C LEU A 260 7.74 -25.93 -5.43
N GLY A 261 7.74 -26.27 -4.13
CA GLY A 261 8.53 -27.37 -3.58
C GLY A 261 10.03 -27.12 -3.67
N THR A 262 10.46 -25.85 -3.62
CA THR A 262 11.86 -25.42 -3.73
C THR A 262 12.33 -24.73 -2.45
N GLU A 263 13.63 -24.73 -2.20
CA GLU A 263 14.21 -23.90 -1.13
C GLU A 263 14.38 -22.47 -1.62
N PHE A 264 13.99 -21.51 -0.78
CA PHE A 264 14.18 -20.11 -1.08
C PHE A 264 15.67 -19.74 -0.95
N PRO A 265 16.30 -19.14 -1.98
CA PRO A 265 17.68 -18.71 -1.87
C PRO A 265 17.78 -17.54 -0.88
N GLY A 266 18.26 -17.79 0.33
CA GLY A 266 18.44 -16.75 1.34
C GLY A 266 19.27 -15.57 0.83
N GLY A 267 18.86 -14.33 1.11
CA GLY A 267 19.56 -13.10 0.72
C GLY A 267 18.72 -12.11 -0.10
N ALA A 268 19.39 -11.19 -0.81
CA ALA A 268 18.81 -10.07 -1.57
C ALA A 268 18.22 -10.45 -2.96
N ALA A 269 17.93 -11.74 -3.20
CA ALA A 269 17.52 -12.26 -4.50
C ALA A 269 16.01 -12.61 -4.57
N ARG A 270 15.17 -12.00 -3.72
CA ARG A 270 13.72 -12.27 -3.67
C ARG A 270 13.04 -11.97 -5.00
N CYS A 271 13.15 -10.74 -5.52
CA CYS A 271 12.47 -10.38 -6.78
C CYS A 271 12.94 -11.23 -7.97
N PRO A 272 14.25 -11.41 -8.25
CA PRO A 272 14.70 -12.26 -9.36
C PRO A 272 14.21 -13.71 -9.26
N PHE A 273 14.16 -14.29 -8.06
CA PHE A 273 13.62 -15.64 -7.85
C PHE A 273 12.15 -15.71 -8.26
N VAL A 274 11.33 -14.77 -7.80
CA VAL A 274 9.89 -14.77 -8.09
C VAL A 274 9.63 -14.49 -9.57
N GLU A 275 10.36 -13.56 -10.20
CA GLU A 275 10.26 -13.27 -11.63
C GLU A 275 10.55 -14.52 -12.48
N ALA A 276 11.62 -15.25 -12.15
CA ALA A 276 12.03 -16.46 -12.86
C ALA A 276 11.00 -17.60 -12.77
N HIS A 277 10.20 -17.64 -11.71
CA HIS A 277 9.20 -18.69 -11.45
C HIS A 277 7.75 -18.21 -11.61
N SER A 278 7.52 -17.02 -12.16
CA SER A 278 6.19 -16.39 -12.29
C SER A 278 5.13 -17.33 -12.89
N ASP A 279 5.45 -17.99 -13.99
CA ASP A 279 4.60 -18.97 -14.66
C ASP A 279 4.22 -20.17 -13.78
N GLN A 280 5.18 -20.68 -13.02
CA GLN A 280 4.97 -21.85 -12.16
C GLN A 280 4.13 -21.47 -10.94
N LEU A 281 4.36 -20.29 -10.36
CA LEU A 281 3.60 -19.77 -9.23
C LEU A 281 2.12 -19.55 -9.59
N LEU A 282 1.84 -18.99 -10.77
CA LEU A 282 0.48 -18.79 -11.25
C LEU A 282 -0.25 -20.13 -11.43
N ARG A 283 0.41 -21.14 -12.02
CA ARG A 283 -0.18 -22.48 -12.19
C ARG A 283 -0.36 -23.23 -10.87
N ALA A 284 0.65 -23.20 -10.00
CA ALA A 284 0.65 -23.94 -8.74
C ALA A 284 -0.37 -23.38 -7.73
N SER A 285 -0.58 -22.06 -7.73
CA SER A 285 -1.60 -21.41 -6.90
C SER A 285 -3.02 -21.60 -7.42
N GLY A 286 -3.19 -21.89 -8.71
CA GLY A 286 -4.50 -21.92 -9.37
C GLY A 286 -5.19 -20.54 -9.45
N ALA A 287 -4.51 -19.46 -9.07
CA ALA A 287 -5.11 -18.14 -8.90
C ALA A 287 -5.23 -17.36 -10.21
N GLY A 288 -6.19 -16.43 -10.27
CA GLY A 288 -6.32 -15.46 -11.36
C GLY A 288 -5.13 -14.48 -11.43
N ALA A 289 -4.58 -14.10 -10.28
CA ALA A 289 -3.29 -13.44 -10.14
C ALA A 289 -2.62 -13.82 -8.80
N VAL A 290 -1.30 -13.74 -8.75
CA VAL A 290 -0.51 -13.97 -7.54
C VAL A 290 0.23 -12.69 -7.17
N VAL A 291 0.10 -12.23 -5.93
CA VAL A 291 0.80 -11.05 -5.42
C VAL A 291 1.82 -11.52 -4.39
N VAL A 292 3.09 -11.60 -4.77
CA VAL A 292 4.13 -12.09 -3.86
C VAL A 292 4.69 -10.93 -3.05
N THR A 293 4.61 -11.02 -1.72
CA THR A 293 5.23 -10.03 -0.83
C THR A 293 6.72 -10.35 -0.64
N LEU A 294 7.57 -9.32 -0.75
CA LEU A 294 9.04 -9.46 -0.79
C LEU A 294 9.72 -8.75 0.39
N ASP A 295 9.06 -8.74 1.55
CA ASP A 295 9.50 -8.02 2.75
C ASP A 295 9.81 -6.54 2.43
N ARG A 296 11.07 -6.12 2.62
CA ARG A 296 11.54 -4.74 2.41
C ARG A 296 11.66 -4.34 0.94
N GLU A 297 11.48 -5.28 -0.01
CA GLU A 297 11.61 -5.02 -1.45
C GLU A 297 10.28 -4.65 -2.13
N GLY A 298 9.17 -4.61 -1.37
CA GLY A 298 7.82 -4.36 -1.89
C GLY A 298 7.12 -5.66 -2.30
N THR A 299 6.45 -5.65 -3.44
CA THR A 299 5.72 -6.81 -3.97
C THR A 299 5.96 -7.02 -5.45
N LEU A 300 5.76 -8.25 -5.90
CA LEU A 300 5.67 -8.59 -7.32
C LEU A 300 4.33 -9.27 -7.61
N THR A 301 3.49 -8.59 -8.37
CA THR A 301 2.23 -9.13 -8.91
C THR A 301 2.51 -9.87 -10.20
N ILE A 302 1.92 -11.05 -10.35
CA ILE A 302 1.99 -11.92 -11.52
C ILE A 302 0.56 -12.18 -12.00
N ARG A 303 0.30 -11.94 -13.28
CA ARG A 303 -1.00 -12.18 -13.90
C ARG A 303 -0.88 -12.77 -15.31
N PRO A 304 -1.88 -13.52 -15.79
CA PRO A 304 -1.91 -13.97 -17.18
C PRO A 304 -1.73 -12.81 -18.15
N ASN A 305 -0.98 -13.04 -19.22
CA ASN A 305 -0.83 -12.10 -20.31
C ASN A 305 -1.46 -12.70 -21.57
N SER A 306 -2.49 -12.06 -22.13
CA SER A 306 -3.12 -12.54 -23.36
C SER A 306 -2.25 -12.32 -24.60
N ALA A 307 -1.30 -11.38 -24.55
CA ALA A 307 -0.44 -11.02 -25.68
C ALA A 307 0.91 -11.75 -25.69
N SER A 308 1.23 -12.53 -24.65
CA SER A 308 2.52 -13.22 -24.52
C SER A 308 2.36 -14.54 -23.78
N GLN A 309 3.22 -15.51 -24.08
CA GLN A 309 3.32 -16.73 -23.26
C GLN A 309 3.86 -16.46 -21.86
N LYS A 310 4.57 -15.34 -21.65
CA LYS A 310 5.08 -14.94 -20.34
C LYS A 310 4.04 -14.12 -19.57
N PRO A 311 3.83 -14.36 -18.26
CA PRO A 311 2.94 -13.57 -17.42
C PRO A 311 3.33 -12.10 -17.42
N ALA A 312 2.34 -11.23 -17.27
CA ALA A 312 2.58 -9.82 -17.02
C ALA A 312 2.91 -9.64 -15.54
N THR A 313 3.89 -8.79 -15.25
CA THR A 313 4.30 -8.49 -13.88
C THR A 313 4.11 -7.01 -13.55
N HIS A 314 3.84 -6.72 -12.27
CA HIS A 314 3.80 -5.36 -11.73
C HIS A 314 4.52 -5.34 -10.39
N ARG A 315 5.44 -4.39 -10.22
CA ARG A 315 6.27 -4.28 -9.02
C ARG A 315 5.90 -3.04 -8.21
N THR A 316 5.87 -3.20 -6.89
CA THR A 316 5.88 -2.10 -5.93
C THR A 316 7.20 -2.06 -5.18
N TRP A 317 7.44 -0.98 -4.45
CA TRP A 317 8.61 -0.81 -3.60
C TRP A 317 8.13 -0.43 -2.20
N ALA A 318 8.68 -1.07 -1.17
CA ALA A 318 8.42 -0.72 0.22
C ALA A 318 9.43 0.33 0.70
N ARG A 319 9.06 1.13 1.69
CA ARG A 319 10.02 1.96 2.43
C ARG A 319 10.76 1.09 3.46
N PRO A 320 12.08 0.82 3.31
CA PRO A 320 12.74 -0.20 4.11
C PRO A 320 12.86 0.19 5.59
N GLN A 321 12.37 -0.65 6.51
CA GLN A 321 12.55 -0.48 7.97
C GLN A 321 13.18 -1.69 8.66
N ALA A 322 13.67 -1.50 9.88
CA ALA A 322 14.25 -2.59 10.68
C ALA A 322 13.19 -3.66 11.03
N GLU A 323 13.52 -4.94 10.87
CA GLU A 323 12.62 -6.11 10.99
C GLU A 323 11.83 -6.20 12.30
N LYS A 324 12.26 -5.49 13.36
CA LYS A 324 11.68 -5.59 14.71
C LYS A 324 10.26 -5.01 14.83
N GLN A 325 9.70 -4.39 13.79
CA GLN A 325 8.41 -3.68 13.85
C GLN A 325 7.38 -4.07 12.77
N ALA A 326 7.67 -5.07 11.91
CA ALA A 326 6.81 -5.38 10.75
C ALA A 326 5.65 -6.36 11.02
N SER A 327 5.28 -6.61 12.28
CA SER A 327 4.24 -7.60 12.62
C SER A 327 2.85 -7.15 12.11
N GLY A 328 2.19 -7.95 11.28
CA GLY A 328 0.86 -7.66 10.75
C GLY A 328 0.81 -6.76 9.50
N ALA A 329 1.96 -6.42 8.91
CA ALA A 329 2.01 -5.68 7.64
C ALA A 329 1.40 -6.45 6.46
N GLY A 330 1.58 -7.79 6.44
CA GLY A 330 0.95 -8.69 5.47
C GLY A 330 -0.58 -8.65 5.56
N ASP A 331 -1.14 -8.84 6.76
CA ASP A 331 -2.58 -8.78 7.01
C ASP A 331 -3.18 -7.43 6.58
N THR A 332 -2.47 -6.33 6.86
CA THR A 332 -2.85 -4.97 6.44
C THR A 332 -2.86 -4.84 4.92
N PHE A 333 -1.81 -5.36 4.26
CA PHE A 333 -1.71 -5.39 2.81
C PHE A 333 -2.88 -6.16 2.18
N VAL A 334 -3.16 -7.37 2.66
CA VAL A 334 -4.24 -8.23 2.15
C VAL A 334 -5.61 -7.58 2.36
N ALA A 335 -5.84 -6.96 3.52
CA ALA A 335 -7.07 -6.21 3.80
C ALA A 335 -7.26 -5.04 2.81
N ALA A 336 -6.23 -4.23 2.60
CA ALA A 336 -6.27 -3.06 1.71
C ALA A 336 -6.40 -3.46 0.22
N LEU A 337 -5.73 -4.53 -0.20
CA LEU A 337 -5.89 -5.12 -1.53
C LEU A 337 -7.33 -5.58 -1.75
N THR A 338 -7.90 -6.27 -0.77
CA THR A 338 -9.25 -6.84 -0.87
C THR A 338 -10.30 -5.74 -0.94
N ILE A 339 -10.26 -4.74 -0.05
CA ILE A 339 -11.26 -3.66 -0.03
C ILE A 339 -11.22 -2.84 -1.33
N ALA A 340 -10.03 -2.57 -1.87
CA ALA A 340 -9.86 -1.84 -3.13
C ALA A 340 -10.40 -2.64 -4.32
N ARG A 341 -10.08 -3.94 -4.40
CA ARG A 341 -10.59 -4.81 -5.47
C ARG A 341 -12.09 -5.01 -5.39
N ALA A 342 -12.65 -5.18 -4.19
CA ALA A 342 -14.09 -5.30 -3.97
C ALA A 342 -14.85 -4.03 -4.38
N ALA A 343 -14.23 -2.85 -4.22
CA ALA A 343 -14.77 -1.57 -4.67
C ALA A 343 -14.60 -1.32 -6.18
N GLY A 344 -13.88 -2.19 -6.89
CA GLY A 344 -13.73 -2.14 -8.35
C GLY A 344 -12.45 -1.49 -8.88
N LEU A 345 -11.48 -1.15 -8.02
CA LEU A 345 -10.21 -0.57 -8.49
C LEU A 345 -9.41 -1.55 -9.36
N PRO A 346 -8.68 -1.08 -10.39
CA PRO A 346 -7.72 -1.91 -11.11
C PRO A 346 -6.73 -2.59 -10.17
N LEU A 347 -6.32 -3.83 -10.53
CA LEU A 347 -5.43 -4.63 -9.68
C LEU A 347 -4.12 -3.93 -9.35
N THR A 348 -3.50 -3.26 -10.33
CA THR A 348 -2.27 -2.49 -10.13
C THR A 348 -2.46 -1.39 -9.10
N THR A 349 -3.55 -0.62 -9.21
CA THR A 349 -3.90 0.45 -8.26
C THR A 349 -4.23 -0.12 -6.88
N SER A 350 -4.93 -1.25 -6.81
CA SER A 350 -5.22 -1.93 -5.53
C SER A 350 -3.95 -2.41 -4.83
N VAL A 351 -2.99 -2.96 -5.58
CA VAL A 351 -1.69 -3.40 -5.04
C VAL A 351 -0.85 -2.21 -4.58
N ASN A 352 -0.86 -1.10 -5.31
CA ASN A 352 -0.17 0.13 -4.90
C ASN A 352 -0.77 0.69 -3.59
N LEU A 353 -2.10 0.70 -3.48
CA LEU A 353 -2.78 1.13 -2.25
C LEU A 353 -2.45 0.19 -1.08
N ALA A 354 -2.43 -1.11 -1.33
CA ALA A 354 -2.09 -2.12 -0.33
C ALA A 354 -0.65 -1.94 0.20
N GLN A 355 0.30 -1.64 -0.69
CA GLN A 355 1.67 -1.28 -0.29
C GLN A 355 1.68 -0.02 0.59
N ALA A 356 0.93 1.02 0.21
CA ALA A 356 0.84 2.23 1.02
C ALA A 356 0.23 1.97 2.42
N ALA A 357 -0.76 1.09 2.51
CA ALA A 357 -1.34 0.69 3.80
C ALA A 357 -0.34 -0.11 4.66
N ALA A 358 0.43 -1.02 4.05
CA ALA A 358 1.51 -1.73 4.74
C ALA A 358 2.59 -0.75 5.25
N ASP A 359 2.97 0.23 4.44
CA ASP A 359 3.96 1.25 4.80
C ASP A 359 3.51 2.12 6.01
N VAL A 360 2.21 2.29 6.24
CA VAL A 360 1.69 2.99 7.43
C VAL A 360 1.94 2.20 8.72
N VAL A 361 1.79 0.88 8.68
CA VAL A 361 1.84 0.03 9.89
C VAL A 361 3.24 -0.49 10.23
N VAL A 362 4.15 -0.59 9.27
CA VAL A 362 5.54 -1.06 9.54
C VAL A 362 6.34 -0.16 10.49
N HIS A 363 5.85 1.05 10.77
CA HIS A 363 6.45 2.00 11.71
C HIS A 363 5.87 1.89 13.13
N ARG A 364 4.95 0.94 13.38
CA ARG A 364 4.24 0.82 14.66
C ARG A 364 4.76 -0.37 15.46
N PRO A 365 4.82 -0.26 16.79
CA PRO A 365 5.11 -1.41 17.63
C PRO A 365 3.93 -2.38 17.63
N GLY A 366 4.24 -3.68 17.53
CA GLY A 366 3.26 -4.76 17.65
C GLY A 366 2.36 -4.95 16.43
N THR A 367 1.30 -5.72 16.61
CA THR A 367 0.27 -5.95 15.58
C THR A 367 -0.66 -4.74 15.58
N SER A 368 -0.72 -4.04 14.46
CA SER A 368 -1.42 -2.76 14.33
C SER A 368 -2.32 -2.73 13.09
N VAL A 369 -3.23 -1.76 13.08
CA VAL A 369 -4.18 -1.53 12.00
C VAL A 369 -3.89 -0.21 11.28
N CYS A 370 -4.23 -0.16 9.99
CA CYS A 370 -4.26 1.04 9.18
C CYS A 370 -5.71 1.53 9.05
N THR A 371 -5.99 2.73 9.54
CA THR A 371 -7.32 3.35 9.38
C THR A 371 -7.45 4.09 8.05
N THR A 372 -8.68 4.35 7.61
CA THR A 372 -8.98 5.20 6.45
C THR A 372 -8.27 6.56 6.52
N GLU A 373 -8.30 7.21 7.69
CA GLU A 373 -7.70 8.54 7.90
C GLU A 373 -6.17 8.50 7.77
N GLU A 374 -5.54 7.49 8.37
CA GLU A 374 -4.09 7.34 8.34
C GLU A 374 -3.59 7.03 6.93
N LEU A 375 -4.29 6.16 6.19
CA LEU A 375 -3.99 5.88 4.80
C LEU A 375 -4.15 7.15 3.94
N ALA A 376 -5.25 7.89 4.12
CA ALA A 376 -5.46 9.16 3.40
C ALA A 376 -4.34 10.17 3.71
N LYS A 377 -3.94 10.31 4.98
CA LYS A 377 -2.83 11.16 5.40
C LYS A 377 -1.50 10.72 4.79
N HIS A 378 -1.25 9.42 4.72
CA HIS A 378 -0.05 8.88 4.12
C HIS A 378 0.00 9.15 2.61
N LEU A 379 -1.12 8.99 1.91
CA LEU A 379 -1.25 9.32 0.50
C LEU A 379 -1.16 10.83 0.24
N ARG A 380 -1.67 11.69 1.13
CA ARG A 380 -1.38 13.13 1.10
C ARG A 380 0.11 13.38 1.13
N GLY A 381 0.84 12.74 2.03
CA GLY A 381 2.31 12.85 2.08
C GLY A 381 3.04 12.31 0.85
N PHE A 382 2.38 11.54 -0.03
CA PHE A 382 2.92 11.17 -1.35
C PHE A 382 2.51 12.15 -2.45
N ALA A 383 1.27 12.68 -2.40
CA ALA A 383 0.76 13.70 -3.30
C ALA A 383 1.42 15.07 -3.07
N ASP A 384 1.78 15.37 -1.83
CA ASP A 384 2.65 16.47 -1.39
C ASP A 384 4.12 16.03 -1.56
N THR A 385 4.51 15.64 -2.78
CA THR A 385 5.91 15.26 -3.05
C THR A 385 6.87 16.44 -2.87
N ALA A 386 6.32 17.66 -2.84
CA ALA A 386 6.99 18.85 -2.38
C ALA A 386 6.96 18.95 -0.85
N LEU A 387 8.14 18.85 -0.23
CA LEU A 387 8.31 19.12 1.19
C LEU A 387 8.00 20.59 1.50
N THR A 388 7.34 20.83 2.63
CA THR A 388 7.24 22.19 3.18
C THR A 388 8.61 22.71 3.59
N ASP A 389 8.76 24.04 3.67
CA ASP A 389 10.01 24.70 4.10
C ASP A 389 10.58 24.09 5.40
N PHE A 390 9.71 23.82 6.38
CA PHE A 390 10.09 23.26 7.67
C PHE A 390 10.59 21.81 7.57
N GLU A 391 9.87 20.96 6.82
CA GLU A 391 10.25 19.56 6.63
C GLU A 391 11.54 19.44 5.83
N LEU A 392 11.69 20.26 4.80
CA LEU A 392 12.89 20.34 3.99
C LEU A 392 14.10 20.80 4.82
N ALA A 393 13.96 21.84 5.63
CA ALA A 393 15.03 22.30 6.51
C ALA A 393 15.49 21.19 7.48
N ARG A 394 14.55 20.42 8.02
CA ARG A 394 14.88 19.27 8.90
C ARG A 394 15.67 18.20 8.15
N GLN A 395 15.23 17.82 6.95
CA GLN A 395 15.91 16.81 6.12
C GLN A 395 17.31 17.28 5.70
N VAL A 396 17.45 18.53 5.25
CA VAL A 396 18.73 19.13 4.86
C VAL A 396 19.71 19.16 6.03
N GLU A 397 19.25 19.48 7.24
CA GLU A 397 20.09 19.47 8.43
C GLU A 397 20.55 18.05 8.82
N GLU A 398 19.71 17.05 8.60
CA GLU A 398 20.08 15.63 8.79
C GLU A 398 21.20 15.22 7.82
N HIS A 399 21.05 15.50 6.53
CA HIS A 399 22.11 15.25 5.53
C HIS A 399 23.40 16.03 5.85
N ARG A 400 23.29 17.27 6.34
CA ARG A 400 24.45 18.06 6.75
C ARG A 400 25.19 17.43 7.94
N ARG A 401 24.48 16.87 8.92
CA ARG A 401 25.09 16.13 10.04
C ARG A 401 25.81 14.87 9.60
N GLU A 402 25.37 14.28 8.49
CA GLU A 402 26.04 13.16 7.83
C GLU A 402 27.25 13.59 6.97
N GLY A 403 27.54 14.90 6.91
CA GLY A 403 28.65 15.45 6.13
C GLY A 403 28.39 15.51 4.62
N LYS A 404 27.13 15.38 4.19
CA LYS A 404 26.75 15.45 2.78
C LYS A 404 26.72 16.88 2.27
N ARG A 405 27.16 17.07 1.03
CA ARG A 405 27.13 18.35 0.33
C ARG A 405 25.76 18.59 -0.31
N ILE A 406 25.15 19.73 0.00
CA ILE A 406 23.78 20.08 -0.40
C ILE A 406 23.80 20.98 -1.63
N VAL A 407 23.10 20.56 -2.69
CA VAL A 407 22.89 21.32 -3.92
C VAL A 407 21.43 21.77 -3.99
N LEU A 408 21.21 23.06 -4.23
CA LEU A 408 19.90 23.64 -4.49
C LEU A 408 19.80 24.09 -5.95
N THR A 409 18.68 23.81 -6.59
CA THR A 409 18.32 24.34 -7.91
C THR A 409 16.87 24.76 -7.92
N ASN A 410 16.50 25.71 -8.79
CA ASN A 410 15.11 26.13 -8.92
C ASN A 410 14.66 26.41 -10.35
N GLY A 411 13.35 26.27 -10.59
CA GLY A 411 12.76 26.57 -11.88
C GLY A 411 11.26 26.25 -11.97
N CYS A 412 10.67 26.55 -13.13
CA CYS A 412 9.26 26.28 -13.38
C CYS A 412 9.00 24.80 -13.69
N PHE A 413 9.90 24.13 -14.41
CA PHE A 413 9.81 22.70 -14.78
C PHE A 413 8.42 22.25 -15.28
N ASP A 414 7.82 23.05 -16.16
CA ASP A 414 6.42 22.90 -16.52
C ASP A 414 6.17 21.73 -17.49
N VAL A 415 6.66 21.82 -18.74
CA VAL A 415 6.67 20.68 -19.66
C VAL A 415 8.11 20.18 -19.74
N LEU A 416 8.35 18.99 -19.19
CA LEU A 416 9.68 18.40 -19.18
C LEU A 416 10.11 17.95 -20.57
N HIS A 417 11.42 17.99 -20.78
CA HIS A 417 12.10 17.51 -21.98
C HIS A 417 13.51 17.11 -21.56
N ARG A 418 14.26 16.47 -22.46
CA ARG A 418 15.62 15.96 -22.19
C ARG A 418 16.61 17.00 -21.63
N GLY A 419 16.35 18.29 -21.84
CA GLY A 419 17.18 19.37 -21.33
C GLY A 419 17.09 19.45 -19.80
N HIS A 420 15.89 19.35 -19.24
CA HIS A 420 15.68 19.35 -17.79
C HIS A 420 16.32 18.13 -17.12
N THR A 421 16.21 16.94 -17.71
CA THR A 421 16.83 15.74 -17.12
C THR A 421 18.35 15.79 -17.18
N ARG A 422 18.96 16.31 -18.26
CA ARG A 422 20.42 16.55 -18.31
C ARG A 422 20.87 17.59 -17.29
N TYR A 423 20.14 18.70 -17.18
CA TYR A 423 20.42 19.77 -16.22
C TYR A 423 20.39 19.27 -14.78
N LEU A 424 19.33 18.55 -14.39
CA LEU A 424 19.20 18.03 -13.02
C LEU A 424 20.27 16.98 -12.71
N ASN A 425 20.66 16.15 -13.69
CA ASN A 425 21.79 15.24 -13.52
C ASN A 425 23.12 15.96 -13.33
N GLN A 426 23.38 17.05 -14.08
CA GLN A 426 24.57 17.87 -13.88
C GLN A 426 24.57 18.56 -12.52
N ALA A 427 23.41 19.07 -12.07
CA ALA A 427 23.28 19.67 -10.75
C ALA A 427 23.56 18.65 -9.63
N LYS A 428 23.02 17.43 -9.75
CA LYS A 428 23.31 16.35 -8.80
C LYS A 428 24.80 16.02 -8.70
N GLN A 429 25.57 16.15 -9.78
CA GLN A 429 27.03 15.89 -9.76
C GLN A 429 27.84 16.90 -8.94
N LEU A 430 27.25 18.02 -8.52
CA LEU A 430 27.92 19.05 -7.73
C LEU A 430 27.94 18.75 -6.22
N GLY A 431 27.19 17.74 -5.77
CA GLY A 431 27.11 17.35 -4.37
C GLY A 431 26.42 16.01 -4.14
N ASP A 432 26.05 15.73 -2.89
CA ASP A 432 25.51 14.44 -2.47
C ASP A 432 23.99 14.44 -2.41
N VAL A 433 23.36 15.61 -2.24
CA VAL A 433 21.90 15.79 -2.13
C VAL A 433 21.45 16.93 -3.04
N LEU A 434 20.53 16.65 -3.96
CA LEU A 434 19.90 17.63 -4.84
C LEU A 434 18.49 17.96 -4.36
N VAL A 435 18.29 19.22 -4.01
CA VAL A 435 17.00 19.83 -3.70
C VAL A 435 16.52 20.63 -4.92
N VAL A 436 15.32 20.34 -5.40
CA VAL A 436 14.68 21.06 -6.50
C VAL A 436 13.52 21.91 -5.99
N ALA A 437 13.66 23.23 -6.06
CA ALA A 437 12.63 24.19 -5.70
C ALA A 437 11.81 24.62 -6.93
N LEU A 438 10.52 24.30 -6.92
CA LEU A 438 9.59 24.63 -8.00
C LEU A 438 8.92 25.98 -7.74
N ASN A 439 8.80 26.79 -8.79
CA ASN A 439 7.94 27.97 -8.72
C ASN A 439 6.47 27.55 -8.56
N SER A 440 5.73 28.22 -7.69
CA SER A 440 4.27 28.10 -7.56
C SER A 440 3.54 28.44 -8.87
N ASP A 441 2.28 28.02 -8.99
CA ASP A 441 1.45 28.35 -10.15
C ASP A 441 1.27 29.86 -10.33
N SER A 442 1.06 30.59 -9.23
CA SER A 442 0.98 32.06 -9.21
C SER A 442 2.29 32.71 -9.67
N SER A 443 3.43 32.20 -9.22
CA SER A 443 4.75 32.68 -9.63
C SER A 443 4.95 32.43 -11.13
N VAL A 444 4.71 31.22 -11.63
CA VAL A 444 4.90 30.89 -13.05
C VAL A 444 3.99 31.76 -13.93
N ARG A 445 2.74 32.00 -13.51
CA ARG A 445 1.80 32.85 -14.25
C ARG A 445 2.26 34.30 -14.35
N LYS A 446 2.83 34.85 -13.28
CA LYS A 446 3.45 36.20 -13.28
C LYS A 446 4.69 36.26 -14.17
N LEU A 447 5.51 35.19 -14.18
CA LEU A 447 6.78 35.13 -14.93
C LEU A 447 6.60 34.84 -16.43
N LYS A 448 5.62 34.02 -16.82
CA LYS A 448 5.48 33.46 -18.17
C LYS A 448 4.15 33.80 -18.85
N GLY A 449 3.21 34.42 -18.15
CA GLY A 449 1.90 34.84 -18.68
C GLY A 449 0.73 33.97 -18.20
N PRO A 450 -0.52 34.38 -18.51
CA PRO A 450 -1.74 33.78 -17.97
C PRO A 450 -1.99 32.33 -18.40
N ASP A 451 -1.45 31.90 -19.54
CA ASP A 451 -1.58 30.54 -20.09
C ASP A 451 -0.59 29.53 -19.45
N ARG A 452 0.17 29.95 -18.44
CA ARG A 452 1.24 29.17 -17.82
C ARG A 452 1.08 29.18 -16.29
N PRO A 453 1.39 28.09 -15.58
CA PRO A 453 1.90 26.82 -16.12
C PRO A 453 0.81 25.98 -16.80
N VAL A 454 1.22 25.01 -17.63
CA VAL A 454 0.33 24.02 -18.24
C VAL A 454 0.00 22.92 -17.24
N ASN A 455 1.01 22.44 -16.50
CA ASN A 455 0.86 21.47 -15.43
C ASN A 455 0.86 22.19 -14.07
N HIS A 456 -0.10 21.85 -13.21
CA HIS A 456 -0.19 22.44 -11.86
C HIS A 456 1.03 22.06 -11.01
N GLU A 457 1.33 22.87 -10.00
CA GLU A 457 2.52 22.69 -9.13
C GLU A 457 2.60 21.30 -8.49
N ALA A 458 1.48 20.69 -8.11
CA ALA A 458 1.43 19.32 -7.59
C ALA A 458 1.90 18.29 -8.62
N ASP A 459 1.41 18.38 -9.87
CA ASP A 459 1.82 17.48 -10.95
C ASP A 459 3.31 17.64 -11.29
N ARG A 460 3.77 18.90 -11.34
CA ARG A 460 5.19 19.21 -11.58
C ARG A 460 6.07 18.65 -10.46
N ALA A 461 5.65 18.76 -9.20
CA ALA A 461 6.36 18.22 -8.05
C ALA A 461 6.48 16.69 -8.12
N ALA A 462 5.38 16.00 -8.39
CA ALA A 462 5.36 14.54 -8.52
C ALA A 462 6.30 14.04 -9.63
N VAL A 463 6.28 14.68 -10.80
CA VAL A 463 7.12 14.28 -11.94
C VAL A 463 8.61 14.53 -11.63
N ILE A 464 8.95 15.66 -11.01
CA ILE A 464 10.34 15.98 -10.67
C ILE A 464 10.87 15.04 -9.57
N ALA A 465 10.07 14.72 -8.57
CA ALA A 465 10.45 13.81 -7.49
C ALA A 465 10.66 12.37 -7.98
N ALA A 466 10.02 11.98 -9.09
CA ALA A 466 10.21 10.66 -9.69
C ALA A 466 11.57 10.52 -10.43
N LEU A 467 12.31 11.61 -10.64
CA LEU A 467 13.62 11.56 -11.30
C LEU A 467 14.68 11.05 -10.33
N SER A 468 15.41 10.00 -10.73
CA SER A 468 16.39 9.32 -9.89
C SER A 468 17.55 10.19 -9.39
N CYS A 469 17.77 11.36 -9.97
CA CYS A 469 18.81 12.31 -9.55
C CYS A 469 18.33 13.36 -8.54
N VAL A 470 17.04 13.38 -8.20
CA VAL A 470 16.42 14.34 -7.28
C VAL A 470 16.16 13.67 -5.94
N ASP A 471 16.64 14.26 -4.86
CA ASP A 471 16.44 13.70 -3.51
C ASP A 471 15.26 14.36 -2.78
N HIS A 472 15.07 15.67 -2.97
CA HIS A 472 13.97 16.43 -2.37
C HIS A 472 13.38 17.44 -3.36
N VAL A 473 12.07 17.65 -3.27
CA VAL A 473 11.34 18.68 -4.01
C VAL A 473 10.67 19.62 -3.03
N THR A 474 10.52 20.89 -3.39
CA THR A 474 9.72 21.87 -2.64
C THR A 474 9.08 22.87 -3.59
N VAL A 475 8.09 23.65 -3.14
CA VAL A 475 7.44 24.70 -3.91
C VAL A 475 7.60 26.02 -3.16
N PHE A 476 7.97 27.09 -3.89
CA PHE A 476 8.08 28.44 -3.33
C PHE A 476 7.25 29.45 -4.13
N ASP A 477 6.64 30.42 -3.42
CA ASP A 477 5.80 31.48 -3.99
C ASP A 477 6.41 32.89 -3.78
N THR A 478 7.73 32.97 -3.72
CA THR A 478 8.46 34.25 -3.64
C THR A 478 9.08 34.62 -4.98
N PRO A 479 9.27 35.93 -5.29
CA PRO A 479 9.86 36.35 -6.56
C PRO A 479 11.25 35.78 -6.83
N THR A 480 12.01 35.53 -5.76
CA THR A 480 13.34 34.90 -5.78
C THR A 480 13.36 33.76 -4.75
N PRO A 481 14.22 32.74 -4.92
CA PRO A 481 14.39 31.67 -3.94
C PRO A 481 15.27 32.09 -2.75
N ILE A 482 15.59 33.38 -2.59
CA ILE A 482 16.48 33.87 -1.51
C ILE A 482 16.02 33.44 -0.11
N PRO A 483 14.73 33.52 0.26
CA PRO A 483 14.29 33.05 1.59
C PRO A 483 14.57 31.57 1.81
N LEU A 484 14.45 30.76 0.76
CA LEU A 484 14.77 29.33 0.80
C LEU A 484 16.29 29.11 0.89
N ILE A 485 17.10 29.94 0.23
CA ILE A 485 18.57 29.92 0.36
C ILE A 485 18.99 30.25 1.80
N ASP A 486 18.39 31.27 2.42
CA ASP A 486 18.67 31.65 3.81
C ASP A 486 18.30 30.53 4.80
N LEU A 487 17.21 29.82 4.52
CA LEU A 487 16.74 28.70 5.33
C LEU A 487 17.64 27.47 5.16
N LEU A 488 17.92 27.06 3.93
CA LEU A 488 18.59 25.80 3.63
C LEU A 488 20.10 25.90 3.68
N ARG A 489 20.68 27.09 3.43
CA ARG A 489 22.12 27.34 3.37
C ARG A 489 22.85 26.29 2.52
N PRO A 490 22.52 26.20 1.21
CA PRO A 490 23.11 25.19 0.34
C PRO A 490 24.60 25.45 0.10
N ASP A 491 25.38 24.38 -0.04
CA ASP A 491 26.81 24.46 -0.40
C ASP A 491 27.00 24.88 -1.86
N VAL A 492 26.03 24.51 -2.72
CA VAL A 492 26.02 24.86 -4.14
C VAL A 492 24.62 25.28 -4.55
N TYR A 493 24.50 26.42 -5.24
CA TYR A 493 23.29 26.79 -5.96
C TYR A 493 23.53 26.68 -7.47
N ALA A 494 22.84 25.74 -8.10
CA ALA A 494 22.97 25.46 -9.53
C ALA A 494 21.92 26.22 -10.33
N LYS A 495 22.34 26.86 -11.42
CA LYS A 495 21.44 27.53 -12.36
C LYS A 495 21.74 27.14 -13.80
N GLY A 496 20.70 26.83 -14.58
CA GLY A 496 20.83 26.52 -16.01
C GLY A 496 20.47 27.72 -16.88
N GLY A 497 21.20 27.90 -18.00
CA GLY A 497 20.95 28.97 -18.97
C GLY A 497 22.14 29.90 -19.17
N ASP A 498 21.94 30.94 -19.99
CA ASP A 498 22.97 31.94 -20.34
C ASP A 498 23.11 33.05 -19.29
N TYR A 499 23.22 32.67 -18.02
CA TYR A 499 23.40 33.61 -16.90
C TYR A 499 24.89 33.65 -16.49
N THR A 500 25.37 34.78 -15.97
CA THR A 500 26.61 34.82 -15.18
C THR A 500 26.28 34.97 -13.70
N PRO A 501 27.13 34.51 -12.76
CA PRO A 501 26.87 34.66 -11.32
C PRO A 501 26.58 36.11 -10.91
N GLU A 502 27.17 37.10 -11.58
CA GLU A 502 26.97 38.53 -11.32
C GLU A 502 25.58 39.04 -11.76
N MET A 503 24.84 38.26 -12.55
CA MET A 503 23.47 38.58 -12.99
C MET A 503 22.39 38.09 -12.02
N LEU A 504 22.76 37.27 -11.03
CA LEU A 504 21.81 36.63 -10.11
C LEU A 504 21.81 37.35 -8.76
N GLN A 505 20.62 37.81 -8.34
CA GLN A 505 20.41 38.40 -7.01
C GLN A 505 20.66 37.39 -5.89
N GLU A 506 20.54 36.11 -6.20
CA GLU A 506 20.75 34.98 -5.31
C GLU A 506 22.23 34.77 -4.93
N THR A 507 23.17 35.27 -5.73
CA THR A 507 24.61 35.03 -5.53
C THR A 507 25.10 35.55 -4.18
N GLU A 508 24.74 36.78 -3.81
CA GLU A 508 25.10 37.35 -2.50
C GLU A 508 24.52 36.52 -1.33
N ALA A 509 23.31 35.99 -1.49
CA ALA A 509 22.65 35.19 -0.46
C ALA A 509 23.35 33.83 -0.25
N VAL A 510 23.80 33.19 -1.33
CA VAL A 510 24.52 31.91 -1.28
C VAL A 510 25.94 32.10 -0.70
N GLU A 511 26.66 33.11 -1.17
CA GLU A 511 28.05 33.39 -0.75
C GLU A 511 28.13 33.81 0.73
N ARG A 512 27.10 34.48 1.26
CA ARG A 512 27.01 34.86 2.68
C ARG A 512 27.17 33.67 3.64
N TYR A 513 26.76 32.47 3.22
CA TYR A 513 26.90 31.25 4.01
C TYR A 513 28.06 30.35 3.56
N GLY A 514 28.94 30.85 2.69
CA GLY A 514 30.10 30.11 2.17
C GLY A 514 29.78 29.12 1.05
N GLY A 515 28.56 29.14 0.50
CA GLY A 515 28.20 28.35 -0.68
C GLY A 515 28.69 28.99 -1.98
N THR A 516 28.60 28.24 -3.09
CA THR A 516 28.99 28.74 -4.42
C THR A 516 27.84 28.67 -5.43
N VAL A 517 27.78 29.64 -6.36
CA VAL A 517 26.86 29.59 -7.50
C VAL A 517 27.55 28.94 -8.69
N THR A 518 26.91 27.94 -9.30
CA THR A 518 27.43 27.25 -10.50
C THR A 518 26.43 27.38 -11.64
N ILE A 519 26.89 27.92 -12.77
CA ILE A 519 26.11 27.98 -14.01
C ILE A 519 26.41 26.72 -14.82
N LEU A 520 25.36 25.99 -15.19
CA LEU A 520 25.46 24.75 -15.96
C LEU A 520 25.07 24.98 -17.42
N ASP A 521 25.78 24.31 -18.33
CA ASP A 521 25.62 24.47 -19.78
C ASP A 521 24.17 24.28 -20.23
N TYR A 522 23.66 25.27 -20.97
CA TYR A 522 22.34 25.20 -21.60
C TYR A 522 22.37 24.24 -22.79
N VAL A 523 21.49 23.23 -22.81
CA VAL A 523 21.33 22.34 -23.98
C VAL A 523 20.25 22.93 -24.90
N PRO A 524 20.60 23.50 -26.07
CA PRO A 524 19.70 24.40 -26.83
C PRO A 524 18.51 23.74 -27.53
N GLU A 525 18.41 22.41 -27.56
CA GLU A 525 17.59 21.76 -28.58
C GLU A 525 16.09 21.72 -28.31
N HIS A 526 15.59 22.01 -27.10
CA HIS A 526 14.14 22.04 -26.83
C HIS A 526 13.84 23.00 -25.69
N SER A 527 13.11 24.09 -25.92
CA SER A 527 12.50 24.90 -24.85
C SER A 527 11.03 24.52 -24.71
N THR A 528 10.48 24.56 -23.49
CA THR A 528 9.04 24.33 -23.28
C THR A 528 8.18 25.28 -24.15
N THR A 529 8.64 26.51 -24.37
CA THR A 529 7.98 27.48 -25.27
C THR A 529 7.93 26.96 -26.70
N ALA A 530 9.05 26.48 -27.24
CA ALA A 530 9.11 25.97 -28.61
C ALA A 530 8.28 24.69 -28.82
N VAL A 531 8.17 23.84 -27.78
CA VAL A 531 7.29 22.65 -27.81
C VAL A 531 5.81 23.08 -27.87
N LEU A 532 5.41 24.04 -27.05
CA LEU A 532 4.04 24.54 -27.04
C LEU A 532 3.67 25.31 -28.30
N GLU A 533 4.57 26.13 -28.84
CA GLU A 533 4.37 26.82 -30.12
C GLU A 533 4.16 25.82 -31.26
N ARG A 534 4.92 24.72 -31.27
CA ARG A 534 4.75 23.64 -32.26
C ARG A 534 3.39 22.93 -32.14
N ILE A 535 2.90 22.73 -30.91
CA ILE A 535 1.58 22.16 -30.64
C ILE A 535 0.48 23.13 -31.09
N ARG A 536 0.63 24.43 -30.80
CA ARG A 536 -0.33 25.47 -31.25
C ARG A 536 -0.34 25.64 -32.77
N SER A 537 0.82 25.55 -33.42
CA SER A 537 0.95 25.67 -34.89
C SER A 537 0.47 24.43 -35.66
N THR A 538 0.28 23.28 -35.00
CA THR A 538 -0.29 22.07 -35.61
C THR A 538 -1.81 21.96 -35.41
N GLY A 539 -2.40 22.84 -34.60
CA GLY A 539 -3.85 22.92 -34.36
C GLY A 539 -4.62 23.87 -35.29
N GLU A 540 -3.94 24.71 -36.07
CA GLU A 540 -4.58 25.49 -37.15
C GLU A 540 -4.73 24.61 -38.40
N ALA A 541 -5.89 23.98 -38.55
CA ALA A 541 -6.29 23.40 -39.83
C ALA A 541 -6.29 24.51 -40.91
N PRO A 542 -5.82 24.24 -42.14
CA PRO A 542 -5.85 25.25 -43.19
C PRO A 542 -7.31 25.67 -43.43
N GLN A 543 -7.58 26.97 -43.27
CA GLN A 543 -8.86 27.55 -43.69
C GLN A 543 -8.94 27.48 -45.22
N ALA A 544 -9.87 26.66 -45.69
CA ALA A 544 -10.50 26.57 -47.02
C ALA A 544 -9.59 26.54 -48.26
#